data_AF-A0A133ZUH5-F1
#
_entry.id   AF-A0A133ZUH5-F1
#
_cell.length_a   1.000
_cell.length_b   1.000
_cell.length_c   1.000
_cell.angle_alpha   90.00
_cell.angle_beta   90.00
_cell.angle_gamma   90.00
#
_symmetry.space_group_name_H-M   'P 1'
#
loop_
_entity.id
_entity.type
_entity.pdbx_description
1 polymer ?
#
loop_
_entity_poly.entity_id
_entity_poly.type
_entity_poly.pdbx_seq_one_letter_code
_entity_poly.pdbx_strand_id
1 'polypeptide(L)'
;DRYLVIGRLRTVLMSLLIEIFGNIKGVPKITITDNMKPIVNKPRTRYFKGEVNSQFEEFSKDFGFKVIPCKAKSPRKISRAFYYT
;
A
#
# COMPACT_ATOMS: atom_id res chain seq x y z
N ASP A 1 -19.01 9.73 10.40
CA ASP A 1 -18.87 9.61 8.94
C ASP A 1 -17.70 8.67 8.60
N ARG A 2 -17.94 7.59 7.84
CA ARG A 2 -16.93 6.55 7.54
C ARG A 2 -15.76 7.06 6.69
N TYR A 3 -15.98 8.07 5.87
CA TYR A 3 -14.93 8.62 5.00
C TYR A 3 -13.84 9.35 5.79
N LEU A 4 -14.23 10.08 6.85
CA LEU A 4 -13.30 10.73 7.77
C LEU A 4 -12.38 9.73 8.48
N VAL A 5 -12.93 8.58 8.90
CA VAL A 5 -12.15 7.53 9.57
C VAL A 5 -11.13 6.90 8.62
N ILE A 6 -11.53 6.59 7.38
CA ILE A 6 -10.61 6.04 6.37
C ILE A 6 -9.51 7.05 6.02
N GLY A 7 -9.86 8.33 5.92
CA GLY A 7 -8.88 9.41 5.71
C GLY A 7 -7.84 9.47 6.83
N ARG A 8 -8.27 9.45 8.09
CA ARG A 8 -7.37 9.44 9.25
C ARG A 8 -6.49 8.19 9.31
N LEU A 9 -7.04 7.00 9.01
CA LEU A 9 -6.25 5.76 8.98
C LEU A 9 -5.17 5.81 7.88
N ARG A 10 -5.47 6.40 6.73
CA ARG A 10 -4.49 6.55 5.63
C ARG A 10 -3.34 7.46 6.04
N THR A 11 -3.60 8.59 6.70
CA THR A 11 -2.52 9.48 7.15
C THR A 11 -1.63 8.81 8.20
N VAL A 12 -2.23 8.11 9.17
CA VAL A 12 -1.47 7.32 10.16
C VAL A 12 -0.62 6.25 9.49
N LEU A 13 -1.17 5.53 8.51
CA LEU A 13 -0.43 4.51 7.76
C LEU A 13 0.76 5.10 6.98
N MET A 14 0.59 6.25 6.34
CA MET A 14 1.69 6.94 5.65
C MET A 14 2.79 7.35 6.62
N SER A 15 2.44 7.93 7.78
CA SER A 15 3.42 8.28 8.82
C SER A 15 4.21 7.06 9.31
N LEU A 16 3.54 5.92 9.51
CA LEU A 16 4.22 4.68 9.90
C LEU A 16 5.17 4.16 8.82
N LEU A 17 4.81 4.27 7.54
CA LEU A 17 5.71 3.88 6.45
C LEU A 17 6.96 4.75 6.39
N ILE A 18 6.83 6.06 6.63
CA ILE A 18 7.98 6.97 6.70
C ILE A 18 8.94 6.54 7.82
N GLU A 19 8.39 6.24 9.01
CA GLU A 19 9.18 5.76 10.15
C GLU A 19 9.89 4.44 9.82
N ILE A 20 9.17 3.47 9.23
CA ILE A 20 9.74 2.19 8.81
C ILE A 20 10.87 2.41 7.79
N PHE A 21 10.67 3.25 6.78
CA PHE A 21 11.69 3.54 5.77
C PHE A 21 12.94 4.19 6.40
N GLY A 22 12.76 5.08 7.38
CA GLY A 22 13.86 5.63 8.17
C GLY A 22 14.60 4.55 8.96
N ASN A 23 13.87 3.67 9.64
CA ASN A 23 14.42 2.60 10.46
C ASN A 23 15.19 1.55 9.65
N ILE A 24 14.71 1.20 8.45
CA ILE A 24 15.42 0.29 7.53
C ILE A 24 16.48 1.02 6.67
N LYS A 25 16.63 2.34 6.85
CA LYS A 25 17.57 3.21 6.11
C LYS A 25 17.40 3.13 4.59
N GLY A 26 16.17 3.05 4.12
CA GLY A 26 15.88 2.97 2.69
C GLY A 26 14.39 2.84 2.38
N VAL A 27 14.07 3.02 1.10
CA VAL A 27 12.72 2.80 0.57
C VAL A 27 12.76 1.56 -0.33
N PRO A 28 11.86 0.58 -0.14
CA PRO A 28 11.78 -0.57 -1.03
C PRO A 28 11.35 -0.14 -2.43
N LYS A 29 11.83 -0.83 -3.48
CA LYS A 29 11.38 -0.55 -4.86
C LYS A 29 9.90 -0.91 -5.08
N ILE A 30 9.41 -1.93 -4.37
CA ILE A 30 8.05 -2.45 -4.49
C ILE A 30 7.50 -2.74 -3.10
N THR A 31 6.31 -2.24 -2.81
CA THR A 31 5.54 -2.56 -1.61
C THR A 31 4.27 -3.29 -2.00
N ILE A 32 4.10 -4.53 -1.51
CA ILE A 32 2.86 -5.29 -1.70
C ILE A 32 1.97 -5.07 -0.49
N THR A 33 0.72 -4.70 -0.74
CA THR A 33 -0.29 -4.50 0.31
C THR A 33 -1.43 -5.48 0.13
N ASP A 34 -2.22 -5.73 1.17
CA ASP A 34 -3.56 -6.27 0.98
C ASP A 34 -4.47 -5.23 0.27
N ASN A 35 -5.74 -5.56 0.04
CA ASN A 35 -6.69 -4.62 -0.58
C ASN A 35 -7.36 -3.69 0.45
N MET A 36 -6.61 -3.15 1.41
CA MET A 36 -7.17 -2.29 2.45
C MET A 36 -7.69 -0.95 1.90
N LYS A 37 -8.85 -0.49 2.44
CA LYS A 37 -9.51 0.76 2.03
C LYS A 37 -8.66 2.03 2.17
N PRO A 38 -7.76 2.17 3.16
CA PRO A 38 -6.88 3.35 3.23
C PRO A 38 -5.95 3.49 2.03
N ILE A 39 -5.62 2.40 1.32
CA ILE A 39 -4.73 2.41 0.15
C ILE A 39 -5.52 2.27 -1.15
N VAL A 40 -6.58 1.46 -1.16
CA VAL A 40 -7.20 0.97 -2.39
C VAL A 40 -8.66 1.42 -2.50
N ASN A 41 -9.01 2.07 -3.61
CA ASN A 41 -10.39 2.38 -3.99
C ASN A 41 -11.11 1.13 -4.51
N LYS A 42 -10.46 0.36 -5.38
CA LYS A 42 -11.00 -0.88 -5.96
C LYS A 42 -10.01 -2.03 -5.79
N PRO A 43 -10.40 -3.14 -5.15
CA PRO A 43 -9.50 -4.25 -4.85
C PRO A 43 -8.96 -4.92 -6.11
N ARG A 44 -7.71 -5.40 -6.08
CA ARG A 44 -7.18 -6.24 -7.15
C ARG A 44 -7.84 -7.62 -7.13
N THR A 45 -8.37 -8.04 -8.26
CA THR A 45 -8.99 -9.37 -8.44
C THR A 45 -8.28 -10.15 -9.54
N ARG A 46 -8.86 -11.29 -9.96
CA ARG A 46 -8.37 -12.02 -11.14
C ARG A 46 -8.69 -11.31 -12.47
N TYR A 47 -9.65 -10.38 -12.46
CA TYR A 47 -10.14 -9.68 -13.65
C TYR A 47 -9.84 -8.18 -13.63
N PHE A 48 -9.48 -7.64 -12.46
CA PHE A 48 -9.23 -6.22 -12.28
C PHE A 48 -7.89 -6.00 -11.60
N LYS A 49 -7.08 -5.07 -12.14
CA LYS A 49 -5.72 -4.80 -11.69
C LYS A 49 -5.63 -4.16 -10.29
N GLY A 50 -6.74 -3.64 -9.79
CA GLY A 50 -6.81 -2.81 -8.59
C GLY A 50 -6.72 -1.33 -8.94
N GLU A 51 -7.22 -0.47 -8.05
CA GLU A 51 -7.13 0.98 -8.14
C GLU A 51 -6.68 1.52 -6.79
N VAL A 52 -5.44 2.01 -6.72
CA VAL A 52 -4.92 2.71 -5.55
C VAL A 52 -5.52 4.12 -5.53
N ASN A 53 -5.84 4.64 -4.35
CA ASN A 53 -6.36 6.01 -4.27
C ASN A 53 -5.27 7.03 -4.62
N SER A 54 -5.69 8.19 -5.15
CA SER A 54 -4.78 9.22 -5.64
C SER A 54 -3.76 9.68 -4.59
N GLN A 55 -4.18 9.83 -3.33
CA GLN A 55 -3.30 10.29 -2.25
C GLN A 55 -2.18 9.28 -1.96
N PHE A 56 -2.48 7.98 -1.94
CA PHE A 56 -1.46 6.95 -1.73
C PHE A 56 -0.60 6.73 -2.97
N GLU A 57 -1.16 6.91 -4.16
CA GLU A 57 -0.42 6.87 -5.43
C GLU A 57 0.64 7.99 -5.48
N GLU A 58 0.26 9.22 -5.13
CA GLU A 58 1.17 10.38 -5.03
C GLU A 58 2.26 10.14 -3.98
N PHE A 59 1.88 9.74 -2.76
CA PHE A 59 2.83 9.36 -1.73
C PHE A 59 3.84 8.29 -2.22
N SER A 60 3.38 7.28 -2.96
CA SER A 60 4.29 6.25 -3.49
C SER A 60 5.27 6.78 -4.55
N LYS A 61 4.83 7.75 -5.37
CA LYS A 61 5.70 8.42 -6.35
C LYS A 61 6.73 9.30 -5.68
N ASP A 62 6.34 10.07 -4.67
CA ASP A 62 7.24 10.96 -3.93
C ASP A 62 8.36 10.19 -3.23
N PHE A 63 8.06 9.01 -2.69
CA PHE A 63 9.05 8.14 -2.06
C PHE A 63 9.77 7.21 -3.05
N GLY A 64 9.35 7.16 -4.32
CA GLY A 64 10.01 6.37 -5.37
C GLY A 64 9.76 4.86 -5.29
N PHE A 65 8.62 4.41 -4.74
CA PHE A 65 8.26 2.99 -4.68
C PHE A 65 6.98 2.68 -5.46
N LYS A 66 6.87 1.45 -5.96
CA LYS A 66 5.66 0.95 -6.59
C LYS A 66 4.78 0.22 -5.57
N VAL A 67 3.53 0.65 -5.42
CA VAL A 67 2.53 -0.08 -4.64
C VAL A 67 1.79 -1.11 -5.50
N ILE A 68 1.66 -2.34 -5.00
CA ILE A 68 0.93 -3.41 -5.68
C ILE A 68 -0.07 -4.04 -4.70
N PRO A 69 -1.39 -3.82 -4.89
CA PRO A 69 -2.39 -4.55 -4.13
C PRO A 69 -2.33 -6.05 -4.44
N CYS A 70 -2.47 -6.88 -3.41
CA CYS A 70 -2.46 -8.32 -3.56
C CYS A 70 -3.74 -8.78 -4.29
N LYS A 71 -3.61 -9.79 -5.15
CA LYS A 71 -4.77 -10.43 -5.77
C LYS A 71 -5.68 -11.01 -4.68
N ALA A 72 -6.96 -10.65 -4.69
CA ALA A 72 -7.94 -11.15 -3.74
C ALA A 72 -7.94 -12.68 -3.68
N LYS A 73 -8.17 -13.23 -2.48
CA LYS A 73 -8.14 -14.69 -2.19
C LYS A 73 -6.79 -15.37 -2.46
N SER A 74 -5.68 -14.62 -2.42
CA SER A 74 -4.32 -15.15 -2.55
C SER A 74 -3.42 -14.74 -1.37
N PRO A 75 -3.72 -15.17 -0.13
CA PRO A 75 -3.01 -14.72 1.08
C PRO A 75 -1.51 -15.04 1.08
N ARG A 76 -1.09 -16.11 0.37
CA ARG A 76 0.33 -16.54 0.24
C ARG A 76 1.30 -15.52 -0.35
N LYS A 77 0.83 -14.42 -0.94
CA LYS A 77 1.71 -13.40 -1.55
C LYS A 77 2.16 -12.31 -0.58
N ILE A 78 1.43 -12.10 0.53
CA ILE A 78 1.77 -11.07 1.52
C ILE A 78 3.03 -11.49 2.31
N SER A 79 3.17 -12.78 2.64
CA SER A 79 4.36 -13.31 3.32
C SER A 79 5.66 -13.26 2.48
N ARG A 80 5.57 -13.02 1.17
CA ARG A 80 6.73 -12.93 0.26
C ARG A 80 7.11 -11.49 -0.10
N ALA A 81 6.40 -10.49 0.41
CA ALA A 81 6.57 -9.09 0.05
C ALA A 81 7.87 -8.43 0.55
N PHE A 82 8.53 -9.04 1.55
CA PHE A 82 9.79 -8.55 2.12
C PHE A 82 11.05 -9.15 1.48
N TYR A 83 10.93 -9.97 0.41
CA TYR A 83 12.05 -10.75 -0.15
C TYR A 83 12.64 -10.21 -1.46
N TYR A 84 12.39 -8.95 -1.81
CA TYR A 84 13.01 -8.34 -2.98
C TYR A 84 13.71 -7.03 -2.60
N THR A 85 14.79 -7.17 -1.83
CA THR A 85 15.89 -6.20 -1.78
C THR A 85 16.94 -6.57 -2.82
#